data_AF-A0A2V1H0J3-F1
#
_entry.id   AF-A0A2V1H0J3-F1
#
_cell.length_a   1.000
_cell.length_b   1.000
_cell.length_c   1.000
_cell.angle_alpha   90.00
_cell.angle_beta   90.00
_cell.angle_gamma   90.00
#
_symmetry.space_group_name_H-M   'P 1'
#
loop_
_entity.id
_entity.type
_entity.pdbx_description
1 polymer ?
#
loop_
_entity_poly.entity_id
_entity_poly.type
_entity_poly.pdbx_seq_one_letter_code
_entity_poly.pdbx_strand_id
1 'polypeptide(L)'
;MIKKIMLVLLAASLMAGCVSKRTVDMPFSHLFKEVCVGRYQIELPIDLEYYNSLYKDGSLTFDIRDGRNRSGKSGLYSYDNAAQLWIENTELKSSERIGEALTYYEDYKSGLDLITSYDFFDQGGPYEGYILDAYGLRKFSDHKYAIEVSAPTEEYESHDRQYKNKYAEIVKTFSDRALLFKHQAWPHNQLGVCINNDILMNTANALPDEYLSVMHSNGKRTSFRFVFEAYSADRREYLQQTMDHETGIIRYFASERFSVAGRSGRLLISPGRYSEKELQFKWVASSPEAGSTRFPYMEIRGKVRIDEYPELHAAGMTNEAFLVLLLDGMKVRDNGLVGTR
;
A
#
# COMPACT_ATOMS: atom_id res chain seq x y z
N MET A 1 22.29 66.85 -7.04
CA MET A 1 22.62 66.90 -8.48
C MET A 1 23.06 65.49 -8.89
N ILE A 2 22.28 64.82 -9.77
CA ILE A 2 22.63 63.64 -10.61
C ILE A 2 22.89 62.30 -9.84
N LYS A 3 21.94 61.35 -9.74
CA LYS A 3 21.43 60.30 -10.69
C LYS A 3 22.23 58.97 -10.74
N LYS A 4 21.53 57.90 -10.32
CA LYS A 4 21.41 56.51 -10.86
C LYS A 4 22.65 55.62 -11.07
N ILE A 5 22.69 54.48 -10.35
CA ILE A 5 23.01 53.11 -10.86
C ILE A 5 22.22 52.10 -9.95
N MET A 6 21.00 51.67 -10.32
CA MET A 6 20.59 50.30 -10.73
C MET A 6 21.51 49.14 -10.32
N LEU A 7 21.14 48.27 -9.37
CA LEU A 7 20.34 47.02 -9.47
C LEU A 7 21.19 45.76 -9.71
N VAL A 8 20.75 44.64 -9.12
CA VAL A 8 21.21 43.23 -9.23
C VAL A 8 22.36 42.90 -8.24
N LEU A 9 22.25 42.00 -7.26
CA LEU A 9 21.72 40.62 -7.29
C LEU A 9 20.81 40.25 -6.11
N LEU A 10 19.78 39.48 -6.49
CA LEU A 10 18.93 38.61 -5.69
C LEU A 10 19.70 37.35 -5.24
N ALA A 11 19.20 36.74 -4.16
CA ALA A 11 19.21 35.31 -3.87
C ALA A 11 20.54 34.66 -3.43
N ALA A 12 20.83 34.77 -2.13
CA ALA A 12 21.70 33.84 -1.41
C ALA A 12 20.87 33.11 -0.33
N SER A 13 19.97 32.22 -0.75
CA SER A 13 19.22 31.36 0.16
C SER A 13 18.62 30.15 -0.57
N LEU A 14 19.45 29.38 -1.26
CA LEU A 14 19.11 28.05 -1.80
C LEU A 14 20.37 27.16 -1.80
N MET A 15 20.84 26.77 -0.62
CA MET A 15 21.92 25.78 -0.46
C MET A 15 21.65 24.94 0.80
N ALA A 16 20.67 24.03 0.72
CA ALA A 16 20.60 22.82 1.54
C ALA A 16 19.55 21.85 0.93
N GLY A 17 19.64 21.64 -0.38
CA GLY A 17 18.98 20.53 -1.05
C GLY A 17 20.07 19.60 -1.56
N CYS A 18 20.63 18.76 -0.69
CA CYS A 18 21.36 17.58 -1.15
C CYS A 18 20.34 16.62 -1.76
N VAL A 19 19.94 16.91 -3.01
CA VAL A 19 19.35 15.91 -3.90
C VAL A 19 20.44 14.88 -4.11
N SER A 20 20.22 13.65 -3.64
CA SER A 20 21.11 12.54 -3.97
C SER A 20 21.06 12.32 -5.49
N LYS A 21 22.03 12.89 -6.21
CA LYS A 21 22.33 12.49 -7.58
C LYS A 21 22.83 11.04 -7.54
N ARG A 22 21.98 10.09 -7.93
CA ARG A 22 22.26 8.72 -8.41
C ARG A 22 20.88 8.18 -8.82
N THR A 23 20.59 7.99 -10.10
CA THR A 23 21.02 6.86 -10.96
C THR A 23 21.22 7.25 -12.44
N VAL A 24 21.32 8.55 -12.75
CA VAL A 24 21.22 9.12 -14.11
C VAL A 24 22.46 8.89 -15.01
N ASP A 25 23.57 8.34 -14.50
CA ASP A 25 24.81 8.10 -15.28
C ASP A 25 25.25 6.61 -15.33
N MET A 26 24.32 5.66 -15.15
CA MET A 26 24.65 4.23 -15.34
C MET A 26 24.26 3.74 -16.75
N PRO A 27 25.10 2.93 -17.42
CA PRO A 27 24.85 2.41 -18.77
C PRO A 27 23.63 1.47 -18.89
N PHE A 28 22.87 1.29 -17.81
CA PHE A 28 21.72 0.39 -17.70
C PHE A 28 20.42 1.09 -17.27
N SER A 29 20.37 2.42 -17.28
CA SER A 29 19.19 3.18 -16.81
C SER A 29 17.91 2.83 -17.58
N HIS A 30 18.01 2.40 -18.85
CA HIS A 30 16.88 1.95 -19.66
C HIS A 30 16.21 0.67 -19.14
N LEU A 31 16.87 -0.08 -18.25
CA LEU A 31 16.32 -1.29 -17.65
C LEU A 31 15.44 -1.01 -16.43
N PHE A 32 15.37 0.23 -15.95
CA PHE A 32 14.66 0.60 -14.74
C PHE A 32 13.58 1.65 -15.00
N LYS A 33 12.58 1.66 -14.13
CA LYS A 33 11.51 2.66 -14.05
C LYS A 33 11.30 3.07 -12.59
N GLU A 34 11.07 4.35 -12.35
CA GLU A 34 10.60 4.81 -11.04
C GLU A 34 9.14 4.39 -10.83
N VAL A 35 8.85 3.89 -9.63
CA VAL A 35 7.49 3.55 -9.18
C VAL A 35 7.25 4.12 -7.79
N CYS A 36 5.97 4.38 -7.45
CA CYS A 36 5.60 4.76 -6.09
C CYS A 36 5.20 3.53 -5.26
N VAL A 37 5.66 3.48 -4.01
CA VAL A 37 5.23 2.49 -3.01
C VAL A 37 4.91 3.21 -1.70
N GLY A 38 3.62 3.46 -1.46
CA GLY A 38 3.16 4.20 -0.29
C GLY A 38 3.66 5.64 -0.25
N ARG A 39 4.54 5.94 0.70
CA ARG A 39 5.13 7.28 0.92
C ARG A 39 6.54 7.42 0.31
N TYR A 40 6.97 6.40 -0.41
CA TYR A 40 8.31 6.26 -0.95
C TYR A 40 8.27 6.06 -2.46
N GLN A 41 9.40 6.26 -3.12
CA GLN A 41 9.61 5.90 -4.51
C GLN A 41 10.88 5.06 -4.63
N ILE A 42 10.92 4.20 -5.64
CA ILE A 42 12.01 3.26 -5.88
C ILE A 42 12.14 3.03 -7.39
N GLU A 43 13.37 2.83 -7.85
CA GLU A 43 13.63 2.34 -9.20
C GLU A 43 13.57 0.82 -9.22
N LEU A 44 12.61 0.27 -9.97
CA LEU A 44 12.49 -1.16 -10.20
C LEU A 44 12.74 -1.47 -11.68
N PRO A 45 13.16 -2.69 -12.01
CA PRO A 45 13.24 -3.16 -13.38
C PRO A 45 11.95 -2.91 -14.16
N ILE A 46 12.07 -2.57 -15.45
CA ILE A 46 10.92 -2.23 -16.29
C ILE A 46 9.89 -3.37 -16.39
N ASP A 47 10.33 -4.62 -16.29
CA ASP A 47 9.49 -5.81 -16.35
C ASP A 47 8.83 -6.17 -15.01
N LEU A 48 9.24 -5.54 -13.90
CA LEU A 48 8.57 -5.68 -12.61
C LEU A 48 7.30 -4.84 -12.62
N GLU A 49 6.17 -5.52 -12.80
CA GLU A 49 4.87 -4.90 -12.86
C GLU A 49 4.15 -5.00 -11.52
N TYR A 50 3.22 -4.09 -11.30
CA TYR A 50 2.35 -4.14 -10.14
C TYR A 50 1.55 -5.46 -10.14
N TYR A 51 1.52 -6.15 -9.01
CA TYR A 51 0.82 -7.42 -8.84
C TYR A 51 -0.39 -7.29 -7.93
N ASN A 52 -0.21 -6.75 -6.72
CA ASN A 52 -1.32 -6.48 -5.82
C ASN A 52 -0.99 -5.37 -4.81
N SER A 53 -2.04 -4.82 -4.20
CA SER A 53 -1.94 -3.91 -3.08
C SER A 53 -3.08 -4.17 -2.10
N LEU A 54 -2.75 -4.09 -0.83
CA LEU A 54 -3.71 -4.04 0.26
C LEU A 54 -3.45 -2.77 1.05
N TYR A 55 -4.42 -1.87 1.11
CA TYR A 55 -4.45 -0.76 2.05
C TYR A 55 -5.57 -0.99 3.06
N LYS A 56 -5.29 -0.70 4.33
CA LYS A 56 -6.28 -0.80 5.40
C LYS A 56 -6.06 0.30 6.43
N ASP A 57 -7.15 0.77 7.00
CA ASP A 57 -7.19 1.53 8.25
C ASP A 57 -8.44 1.09 9.05
N GLY A 58 -8.70 1.72 10.19
CA GLY A 58 -9.85 1.42 11.04
C GLY A 58 -11.22 1.74 10.44
N SER A 59 -11.28 2.33 9.24
CA SER A 59 -12.52 2.76 8.59
C SER A 59 -12.73 2.14 7.21
N LEU A 60 -11.69 1.63 6.54
CA LEU A 60 -11.84 0.91 5.28
C LEU A 60 -10.71 -0.09 4.99
N THR A 61 -10.99 -0.99 4.06
CA THR A 61 -10.04 -1.89 3.41
C THR A 61 -10.14 -1.73 1.91
N PHE A 62 -8.99 -1.73 1.24
CA PHE A 62 -8.84 -1.65 -0.20
C PHE A 62 -7.86 -2.72 -0.68
N ASP A 63 -8.35 -3.75 -1.38
CA ASP A 63 -7.53 -4.84 -1.93
C ASP A 63 -7.70 -4.91 -3.45
N ILE A 64 -6.64 -4.57 -4.19
CA ILE A 64 -6.58 -4.80 -5.63
C ILE A 64 -5.62 -5.96 -5.91
N ARG A 65 -6.08 -6.91 -6.72
CA ARG A 65 -5.23 -7.97 -7.29
C ARG A 65 -5.26 -7.92 -8.81
N ASP A 66 -4.09 -7.86 -9.44
CA ASP A 66 -3.98 -7.99 -10.90
C ASP A 66 -4.32 -9.44 -11.29
N GLY A 67 -5.36 -9.59 -12.11
CA GLY A 67 -6.00 -10.86 -12.48
C GLY A 67 -5.18 -11.77 -13.41
N ARG A 68 -3.88 -11.51 -13.61
CA ARG A 68 -3.03 -12.32 -14.49
C ARG A 68 -2.68 -13.71 -13.94
N ASN A 69 -3.00 -14.01 -12.69
CA ASN A 69 -2.91 -15.37 -12.14
C ASN A 69 -4.16 -15.74 -11.34
N ARG A 70 -5.06 -16.47 -12.00
CA ARG A 70 -6.12 -17.36 -11.48
C ARG A 70 -7.11 -16.73 -10.47
N SER A 71 -8.37 -16.67 -10.93
CA SER A 71 -9.61 -16.33 -10.20
C SER A 71 -9.69 -14.93 -9.58
N GLY A 72 -10.40 -14.03 -10.28
CA GLY A 72 -10.94 -12.78 -9.75
C GLY A 72 -10.00 -11.58 -9.83
N LYS A 73 -10.32 -10.60 -10.68
CA LYS A 73 -9.89 -9.22 -10.41
C LYS A 73 -10.63 -8.79 -9.15
N SER A 74 -9.97 -8.84 -8.01
CA SER A 74 -10.52 -8.26 -6.78
C SER A 74 -10.26 -6.76 -6.80
N GLY A 75 -11.29 -5.96 -6.54
CA GLY A 75 -11.12 -4.52 -6.26
C GLY A 75 -10.96 -3.58 -7.46
N LEU A 76 -10.75 -4.08 -8.69
CA LEU A 76 -10.56 -3.25 -9.89
C LEU A 76 -11.39 -3.76 -11.08
N TYR A 77 -12.25 -2.88 -11.60
CA TYR A 77 -13.23 -3.21 -12.65
C TYR A 77 -13.04 -2.32 -13.88
N SER A 78 -13.28 -2.88 -15.06
CA SER A 78 -13.49 -2.07 -16.28
C SER A 78 -14.80 -1.29 -16.17
N TYR A 79 -14.82 -0.06 -16.66
CA TYR A 79 -15.96 0.85 -16.46
C TYR A 79 -17.30 0.32 -16.96
N ASP A 80 -17.31 -0.27 -18.16
CA ASP A 80 -18.56 -0.63 -18.87
C ASP A 80 -19.42 -1.65 -18.12
N ASN A 81 -18.79 -2.53 -17.32
CA ASN A 81 -19.46 -3.56 -16.53
C ASN A 81 -19.14 -3.47 -15.03
N ALA A 82 -18.58 -2.34 -14.57
CA ALA A 82 -18.11 -2.20 -13.21
C ALA A 82 -19.21 -2.43 -12.17
N ALA A 83 -20.37 -1.79 -12.35
CA ALA A 83 -21.47 -1.90 -11.39
C ALA A 83 -22.02 -3.32 -11.31
N GLN A 84 -22.21 -3.97 -12.46
CA GLN A 84 -22.72 -5.34 -12.51
C GLN A 84 -21.75 -6.32 -11.84
N LEU A 85 -20.48 -6.33 -12.25
CA LEU A 85 -19.47 -7.24 -11.68
C LEU A 85 -19.26 -7.00 -10.19
N TRP A 86 -19.33 -5.74 -9.76
CA TRP A 86 -19.23 -5.39 -8.35
C TRP A 86 -20.42 -5.93 -7.55
N ILE A 87 -21.66 -5.75 -8.02
CA ILE A 87 -22.87 -6.31 -7.39
C ILE A 87 -22.74 -7.85 -7.31
N GLU A 88 -22.41 -8.52 -8.41
CA GLU A 88 -22.23 -9.97 -8.45
C GLU A 88 -21.18 -10.46 -7.44
N ASN A 89 -20.05 -9.74 -7.32
CA ASN A 89 -19.01 -10.06 -6.36
C ASN A 89 -19.44 -9.81 -4.91
N THR A 90 -20.19 -8.74 -4.64
CA THR A 90 -20.73 -8.45 -3.30
C THR A 90 -21.79 -9.48 -2.91
N GLU A 91 -22.69 -9.85 -3.81
CA GLU A 91 -23.68 -10.91 -3.57
C GLU A 91 -23.01 -12.26 -3.32
N LEU A 92 -21.95 -12.60 -4.05
CA LEU A 92 -21.15 -13.80 -3.79
C LEU A 92 -20.58 -13.79 -2.36
N LYS A 93 -19.96 -12.68 -1.94
CA LYS A 93 -19.41 -12.52 -0.58
C LYS A 93 -20.49 -12.67 0.51
N SER A 94 -21.68 -12.12 0.28
CA SER A 94 -22.81 -12.29 1.20
C SER A 94 -23.33 -13.72 1.22
N SER A 95 -23.38 -14.41 0.07
CA SER A 95 -23.87 -15.79 -0.02
C SER A 95 -22.98 -16.83 0.68
N GLU A 96 -21.71 -16.51 0.90
CA GLU A 96 -20.77 -17.36 1.65
C GLU A 96 -21.01 -17.31 3.18
N ARG A 97 -21.91 -16.44 3.65
CA ARG A 97 -22.20 -16.25 5.08
C ARG A 97 -23.33 -17.14 5.57
N ILE A 98 -23.34 -17.37 6.89
CA ILE A 98 -24.34 -18.17 7.59
C ILE A 98 -25.58 -17.29 7.83
N GLY A 99 -26.63 -17.44 7.03
CA GLY A 99 -27.93 -16.77 7.25
C GLY A 99 -28.62 -16.29 5.97
N GLU A 100 -29.83 -15.72 6.11
CA GLU A 100 -30.48 -14.96 5.03
C GLU A 100 -29.92 -13.53 5.04
N ALA A 101 -29.03 -13.24 4.09
CA ALA A 101 -28.50 -11.90 3.87
C ALA A 101 -29.54 -11.01 3.19
N LEU A 102 -29.91 -9.87 3.79
CA LEU A 102 -30.61 -8.82 3.06
C LEU A 102 -29.61 -7.76 2.61
N THR A 103 -29.55 -7.58 1.29
CA THR A 103 -28.70 -6.59 0.64
C THR A 103 -29.53 -5.37 0.24
N TYR A 104 -29.13 -4.19 0.72
CA TYR A 104 -29.70 -2.91 0.35
C TYR A 104 -28.75 -2.14 -0.55
N TYR A 105 -29.31 -1.59 -1.63
CA TYR A 105 -28.60 -0.72 -2.56
C TYR A 105 -28.98 0.73 -2.30
N GLU A 106 -27.99 1.56 -2.01
CA GLU A 106 -28.17 3.01 -1.89
C GLU A 106 -27.20 3.73 -2.82
N ASP A 107 -27.73 4.49 -3.77
CA ASP A 107 -26.91 5.42 -4.56
C ASP A 107 -26.70 6.70 -3.74
N TYR A 108 -25.49 6.88 -3.22
CA TYR A 108 -25.08 8.16 -2.66
C TYR A 108 -24.68 9.10 -3.80
N LYS A 109 -25.39 10.23 -3.93
CA LYS A 109 -25.21 11.28 -4.97
C LYS A 109 -23.84 12.00 -4.98
N SER A 110 -22.75 11.39 -4.53
CA SER A 110 -21.44 12.02 -4.30
C SER A 110 -20.25 11.29 -4.94
N GLY A 111 -20.47 10.42 -5.93
CA GLY A 111 -19.40 9.77 -6.70
C GLY A 111 -18.87 8.46 -6.09
N LEU A 112 -19.69 7.82 -5.25
CA LEU A 112 -19.48 6.50 -4.68
C LEU A 112 -20.83 5.77 -4.68
N ASP A 113 -20.93 4.67 -5.40
CA ASP A 113 -22.08 3.77 -5.29
C ASP A 113 -21.90 2.90 -4.04
N LEU A 114 -22.96 2.64 -3.27
CA LEU A 114 -22.89 1.94 -1.99
C LEU A 114 -23.85 0.74 -1.93
N ILE A 115 -23.33 -0.39 -1.46
CA ILE A 115 -24.13 -1.54 -1.05
C ILE A 115 -23.91 -1.75 0.45
N THR A 116 -25.00 -1.91 1.18
CA THR A 116 -24.96 -2.37 2.57
C THR A 116 -25.69 -3.69 2.70
N SER A 117 -25.04 -4.70 3.28
CA SER A 117 -25.67 -5.97 3.64
C SER A 117 -25.90 -6.05 5.14
N TYR A 118 -26.97 -6.75 5.54
CA TYR A 118 -27.12 -7.22 6.90
C TYR A 118 -27.46 -8.71 6.92
N ASP A 119 -26.83 -9.41 7.85
CA ASP A 119 -27.07 -10.81 8.15
C ASP A 119 -27.51 -10.92 9.61
N PHE A 120 -28.61 -11.62 9.87
CA PHE A 120 -28.97 -12.02 11.23
C PHE A 120 -28.39 -13.40 11.51
N PHE A 121 -27.69 -13.54 12.63
CA PHE A 121 -27.21 -14.83 13.11
C PHE A 121 -27.86 -15.16 14.45
N ASP A 122 -28.28 -16.42 14.56
CA ASP A 122 -28.76 -17.02 15.81
C ASP A 122 -28.02 -18.35 16.00
N GLN A 123 -27.01 -18.34 16.88
CA GLN A 123 -26.28 -19.56 17.26
C GLN A 123 -26.91 -20.28 18.46
N GLY A 124 -28.11 -19.88 18.90
CA GLY A 124 -28.79 -20.41 20.08
C GLY A 124 -28.18 -19.92 21.39
N GLY A 125 -28.97 -19.18 22.19
CA GLY A 125 -28.53 -18.60 23.48
C GLY A 125 -28.29 -17.09 23.39
N PRO A 126 -27.50 -16.46 24.29
CA PRO A 126 -27.32 -15.01 24.34
C PRO A 126 -26.46 -14.43 23.19
N TYR A 127 -26.17 -15.21 22.15
CA TYR A 127 -25.29 -14.87 21.03
C TYR A 127 -26.08 -14.71 19.73
N GLU A 128 -27.22 -14.02 19.81
CA GLU A 128 -27.97 -13.55 18.65
C GLU A 128 -27.56 -12.12 18.29
N GLY A 129 -27.47 -11.82 16.99
CA GLY A 129 -26.98 -10.53 16.57
C GLY A 129 -27.09 -10.26 15.09
N TYR A 130 -26.48 -9.14 14.71
CA TYR A 130 -26.43 -8.62 13.35
C TYR A 130 -24.98 -8.50 12.92
N ILE A 131 -24.67 -8.98 11.73
CA ILE A 131 -23.43 -8.67 11.01
C ILE A 131 -23.80 -7.69 9.91
N LEU A 132 -23.10 -6.56 9.83
CA LEU A 132 -23.33 -5.54 8.82
C LEU A 132 -22.05 -5.25 8.05
N ASP A 133 -22.16 -5.16 6.72
CA ASP A 133 -21.06 -4.70 5.85
C ASP A 133 -21.50 -3.59 4.93
N ALA A 134 -20.51 -2.78 4.55
CA ALA A 134 -20.64 -1.81 3.48
C ALA A 134 -19.56 -2.02 2.42
N TYR A 135 -19.97 -1.94 1.16
CA TYR A 135 -19.10 -2.01 -0.01
C TYR A 135 -19.34 -0.75 -0.83
N GLY A 136 -18.27 -0.12 -1.30
CA GLY A 136 -18.34 1.10 -2.09
C GLY A 136 -17.66 0.90 -3.44
N LEU A 137 -18.32 1.31 -4.53
CA LEU A 137 -17.77 1.35 -5.87
C LEU A 137 -17.50 2.78 -6.29
N ARG A 138 -16.23 3.08 -6.51
CA ARG A 138 -15.79 4.39 -7.00
C ARG A 138 -15.42 4.30 -8.46
N LYS A 139 -16.14 5.02 -9.31
CA LYS A 139 -15.90 5.09 -10.75
C LYS A 139 -14.98 6.27 -11.10
N PHE A 140 -14.00 6.02 -11.97
CA PHE A 140 -13.17 7.05 -12.59
C PHE A 140 -13.54 7.14 -14.08
N SER A 141 -14.60 7.90 -14.38
CA SER A 141 -15.17 8.01 -15.75
C SER A 141 -14.13 8.35 -16.81
N ASP A 142 -13.27 9.32 -16.52
CA ASP A 142 -12.27 9.82 -17.47
C ASP A 142 -11.20 8.77 -17.81
N HIS A 143 -11.05 7.75 -16.98
CA HIS A 143 -10.03 6.71 -17.09
C HIS A 143 -10.61 5.32 -17.36
N LYS A 144 -11.94 5.22 -17.48
CA LYS A 144 -12.66 3.98 -17.82
C LYS A 144 -12.34 2.78 -16.92
N TYR A 145 -12.18 3.01 -15.62
CA TYR A 145 -12.16 1.95 -14.62
C TYR A 145 -12.89 2.36 -13.35
N ALA A 146 -13.16 1.38 -12.49
CA ALA A 146 -13.73 1.59 -11.16
C ALA A 146 -12.98 0.75 -10.12
N ILE A 147 -13.01 1.20 -8.88
CA ILE A 147 -12.40 0.50 -7.74
C ILE A 147 -13.45 0.17 -6.69
N GLU A 148 -13.31 -0.99 -6.05
CA GLU A 148 -14.12 -1.35 -4.89
C GLU A 148 -13.32 -1.16 -3.61
N VAL A 149 -13.99 -0.64 -2.59
CA VAL A 149 -13.51 -0.47 -1.23
C VAL A 149 -14.54 -1.06 -0.27
N SER A 150 -14.09 -1.59 0.85
CA SER A 150 -14.97 -2.21 1.85
C SER A 150 -14.83 -1.52 3.20
N ALA A 151 -15.92 -1.34 3.92
CA ALA A 151 -15.89 -0.96 5.33
C ALA A 151 -15.45 -2.18 6.17
N PRO A 152 -15.00 -1.95 7.42
CA PRO A 152 -14.94 -3.00 8.42
C PRO A 152 -16.31 -3.68 8.58
N THR A 153 -16.29 -4.99 8.75
CA THR A 153 -17.48 -5.74 9.16
C THR A 153 -17.78 -5.41 10.62
N GLU A 154 -19.02 -5.07 10.90
CA GLU A 154 -19.46 -4.70 12.25
C GLU A 154 -20.47 -5.72 12.78
N GLU A 155 -20.29 -6.09 14.04
CA GLU A 155 -21.16 -7.05 14.74
C GLU A 155 -21.87 -6.36 15.90
N TYR A 156 -23.18 -6.58 16.00
CA TYR A 156 -24.01 -6.02 17.07
C TYR A 156 -24.87 -7.10 17.70
N GLU A 157 -25.01 -7.06 19.02
CA GLU A 157 -25.97 -7.89 19.74
C GLU A 157 -27.40 -7.50 19.36
N SER A 158 -28.31 -8.48 19.29
CA SER A 158 -29.71 -8.28 18.89
C SER A 158 -30.44 -7.19 19.70
N HIS A 159 -30.05 -7.02 20.96
CA HIS A 159 -30.66 -6.09 21.89
C HIS A 159 -30.07 -4.67 21.84
N ASP A 160 -29.01 -4.43 21.06
CA ASP A 160 -28.46 -3.09 20.88
C ASP A 160 -29.42 -2.23 20.06
N ARG A 161 -30.25 -1.42 20.73
CA ARG A 161 -31.21 -0.54 20.06
C ARG A 161 -30.57 0.60 19.26
N GLN A 162 -29.28 0.86 19.42
CA GLN A 162 -28.56 1.92 18.73
C GLN A 162 -27.72 1.43 17.55
N TYR A 163 -27.72 0.12 17.25
CA TYR A 163 -26.88 -0.46 16.20
C TYR A 163 -27.00 0.27 14.86
N LYS A 164 -28.23 0.63 14.45
CA LYS A 164 -28.48 1.38 13.19
C LYS A 164 -27.79 2.74 13.15
N ASN A 165 -27.79 3.47 14.27
CA ASN A 165 -27.17 4.80 14.34
C ASN A 165 -25.64 4.68 14.34
N LYS A 166 -25.10 3.73 15.10
CA LYS A 166 -23.66 3.42 15.12
C LYS A 166 -23.17 3.02 13.73
N TYR A 167 -23.91 2.11 13.09
CA TYR A 167 -23.60 1.66 11.74
C TYR A 167 -23.69 2.78 10.70
N ALA A 168 -24.71 3.65 10.77
CA ALA A 168 -24.82 4.80 9.89
C ALA A 168 -23.62 5.77 10.02
N GLU A 169 -23.07 5.96 11.21
CA GLU A 169 -21.86 6.76 11.44
C GLU A 169 -20.61 6.11 10.82
N ILE A 170 -20.51 4.78 10.93
CA ILE A 170 -19.42 4.00 10.30
C ILE A 170 -19.51 4.09 8.79
N VAL A 171 -20.69 3.87 8.19
CA VAL A 171 -20.92 3.98 6.74
C VAL A 171 -20.59 5.38 6.23
N LYS A 172 -20.94 6.42 7.00
CA LYS A 172 -20.59 7.81 6.65
C LYS A 172 -19.08 8.02 6.65
N THR A 173 -18.39 7.59 7.71
CA THR A 173 -16.93 7.71 7.84
C THR A 173 -16.21 6.93 6.73
N PHE A 174 -16.67 5.71 6.46
CA PHE A 174 -16.23 4.89 5.35
C PHE A 174 -16.39 5.61 4.00
N SER A 175 -17.57 6.16 3.73
CA SER A 175 -17.87 6.86 2.48
C SER A 175 -16.99 8.09 2.27
N ASP A 176 -16.83 8.92 3.32
CA ASP A 176 -15.97 10.10 3.28
C ASP A 176 -14.50 9.73 2.98
N ARG A 177 -14.02 8.61 3.56
CA ARG A 177 -12.67 8.10 3.30
C ARG A 177 -12.51 7.46 1.92
N ALA A 178 -13.50 6.68 1.48
CA ALA A 178 -13.53 6.09 0.14
C ALA A 178 -13.41 7.16 -0.95
N LEU A 179 -13.97 8.36 -0.71
CA LEU A 179 -13.86 9.54 -1.59
C LEU A 179 -12.47 10.19 -1.64
N LEU A 180 -11.50 9.74 -0.84
CA LEU A 180 -10.09 10.18 -0.90
C LEU A 180 -9.22 9.44 -1.92
N PHE A 181 -9.62 8.27 -2.42
CA PHE A 181 -8.91 7.57 -3.51
C PHE A 181 -8.93 8.31 -4.86
N LYS A 182 -7.83 8.89 -5.31
CA LYS A 182 -7.78 9.62 -6.59
C LYS A 182 -7.07 8.79 -7.64
N HIS A 183 -7.56 8.89 -8.89
CA HIS A 183 -6.72 8.58 -10.03
C HIS A 183 -5.68 9.69 -10.15
N GLN A 184 -4.42 9.30 -10.19
CA GLN A 184 -3.31 10.15 -10.58
C GLN A 184 -2.26 9.22 -11.15
N ALA A 185 -1.88 9.36 -12.42
CA ALA A 185 -0.74 8.62 -12.94
C ALA A 185 0.56 9.12 -12.31
N TRP A 186 1.55 8.23 -12.19
CA TRP A 186 2.92 8.59 -11.82
C TRP A 186 3.46 9.70 -12.75
N PRO A 187 4.14 10.76 -12.23
CA PRO A 187 4.56 10.95 -10.84
C PRO A 187 3.46 11.45 -9.89
N HIS A 188 3.41 10.82 -8.71
CA HIS A 188 2.54 11.26 -7.62
C HIS A 188 3.15 12.47 -6.91
N ASN A 189 2.49 13.62 -7.02
CA ASN A 189 2.89 14.87 -6.37
C ASN A 189 1.93 15.32 -5.25
N GLN A 190 0.82 14.60 -5.05
CA GLN A 190 -0.17 14.88 -3.99
C GLN A 190 0.24 14.29 -2.63
N LEU A 191 -0.39 14.79 -1.57
CA LEU A 191 -0.28 14.26 -0.22
C LEU A 191 -0.87 12.85 -0.13
N GLY A 192 -0.44 12.09 0.86
CA GLY A 192 -1.02 10.78 1.17
C GLY A 192 -0.22 9.59 0.64
N VAL A 193 -0.92 8.48 0.44
CA VAL A 193 -0.34 7.14 0.24
C VAL A 193 -0.57 6.68 -1.19
N CYS A 194 0.50 6.37 -1.92
CA CYS A 194 0.41 5.70 -3.20
C CYS A 194 0.01 4.25 -3.01
N ILE A 195 -1.01 3.80 -3.73
CA ILE A 195 -1.45 2.40 -3.69
C ILE A 195 -0.77 1.60 -4.82
N ASN A 196 -0.78 2.17 -6.02
CA ASN A 196 -0.03 1.69 -7.18
C ASN A 196 0.45 2.91 -8.00
N ASN A 197 0.73 2.76 -9.29
CA ASN A 197 1.19 3.86 -10.15
C ASN A 197 0.08 4.77 -10.69
N ASP A 198 -1.19 4.42 -10.49
CA ASP A 198 -2.35 5.14 -11.04
C ASP A 198 -3.33 5.63 -9.96
N ILE A 199 -3.20 5.09 -8.74
CA ILE A 199 -4.13 5.31 -7.63
C ILE A 199 -3.33 5.71 -6.40
N LEU A 200 -3.78 6.80 -5.79
CA LEU A 200 -3.33 7.22 -4.46
C LEU A 200 -4.54 7.49 -3.57
N MET A 201 -4.33 7.40 -2.27
CA MET A 201 -5.28 7.91 -1.29
C MET A 201 -4.80 9.28 -0.82
N ASN A 202 -5.53 10.34 -1.18
CA ASN A 202 -5.15 11.71 -0.89
C ASN A 202 -5.53 12.07 0.55
N THR A 203 -4.60 11.80 1.47
CA THR A 203 -4.76 12.07 2.91
C THR A 203 -3.85 13.20 3.35
N ALA A 204 -4.44 14.23 3.97
CA ALA A 204 -3.68 15.34 4.54
C ALA A 204 -2.98 14.97 5.85
N ASN A 205 -3.51 14.00 6.58
CA ASN A 205 -2.90 13.42 7.78
C ASN A 205 -2.87 11.91 7.63
N ALA A 206 -1.72 11.31 7.92
CA ALA A 206 -1.56 9.85 8.00
C ALA A 206 -2.32 9.32 9.24
N LEU A 207 -2.99 8.18 9.09
CA LEU A 207 -3.72 7.57 10.20
C LEU A 207 -2.79 6.71 11.07
N PRO A 208 -3.00 6.69 12.40
CA PRO A 208 -2.11 5.99 13.34
C PRO A 208 -2.14 4.46 13.21
N ASP A 209 -3.10 3.92 12.48
CA ASP A 209 -3.35 2.51 12.24
C ASP A 209 -3.32 2.15 10.74
N GLU A 210 -2.74 3.03 9.90
CA GLU A 210 -2.61 2.77 8.46
C GLU A 210 -1.71 1.56 8.17
N TYR A 211 -2.19 0.67 7.32
CA TYR A 211 -1.48 -0.48 6.79
C TYR A 211 -1.45 -0.41 5.26
N LEU A 212 -0.28 -0.67 4.67
CA LEU A 212 -0.10 -0.82 3.24
C LEU A 212 0.82 -2.00 2.94
N SER A 213 0.38 -2.90 2.07
CA SER A 213 1.24 -3.88 1.41
C SER A 213 1.13 -3.71 -0.10
N VAL A 214 2.25 -3.57 -0.80
CA VAL A 214 2.30 -3.50 -2.28
C VAL A 214 3.26 -4.54 -2.79
N MET A 215 2.88 -5.28 -3.84
CA MET A 215 3.72 -6.28 -4.47
C MET A 215 3.95 -5.96 -5.95
N HIS A 216 5.20 -6.08 -6.37
CA HIS A 216 5.62 -6.08 -7.77
C HIS A 216 6.20 -7.45 -8.14
N SER A 217 5.89 -7.92 -9.34
CA SER A 217 6.38 -9.19 -9.88
C SER A 217 6.52 -9.10 -11.40
N ASN A 218 7.54 -9.75 -11.95
CA ASN A 218 7.68 -9.91 -13.40
C ASN A 218 6.98 -11.19 -13.92
N GLY A 219 6.18 -11.85 -13.06
CA GLY A 219 5.53 -13.12 -13.37
C GLY A 219 6.48 -14.33 -13.40
N LYS A 220 7.79 -14.12 -13.15
CA LYS A 220 8.83 -15.15 -13.09
C LYS A 220 9.29 -15.34 -11.64
N ARG A 221 10.61 -15.29 -11.37
CA ARG A 221 11.17 -15.50 -10.02
C ARG A 221 11.43 -14.20 -9.28
N THR A 222 11.69 -13.10 -9.99
CA THR A 222 11.95 -11.80 -9.35
C THR A 222 10.64 -11.15 -8.87
N SER A 223 10.60 -10.77 -7.59
CA SER A 223 9.44 -10.12 -6.98
C SER A 223 9.83 -9.32 -5.74
N PHE A 224 9.06 -8.27 -5.46
CA PHE A 224 9.23 -7.39 -4.31
C PHE A 224 7.88 -7.20 -3.63
N ARG A 225 7.83 -7.32 -2.31
CA ARG A 225 6.71 -6.91 -1.48
C ARG A 225 7.18 -5.90 -0.45
N PHE A 226 6.54 -4.75 -0.45
CA PHE A 226 6.73 -3.66 0.49
C PHE A 226 5.58 -3.69 1.48
N VAL A 227 5.87 -3.64 2.77
CA VAL A 227 4.88 -3.58 3.85
C VAL A 227 5.21 -2.38 4.73
N PHE A 228 4.20 -1.57 5.00
CA PHE A 228 4.24 -0.43 5.90
C PHE A 228 3.07 -0.53 6.86
N GLU A 229 3.33 -0.47 8.16
CA GLU A 229 2.28 -0.58 9.18
C GLU A 229 2.52 0.43 10.30
N ALA A 230 1.58 1.35 10.47
CA ALA A 230 1.54 2.22 11.61
C ALA A 230 0.88 1.49 12.79
N TYR A 231 1.54 1.59 13.95
CA TYR A 231 0.99 1.13 15.21
C TYR A 231 0.62 2.36 16.02
N SER A 232 -0.62 2.45 16.47
CA SER A 232 -1.05 3.48 17.41
C SER A 232 -0.27 3.38 18.74
N ALA A 233 -0.24 4.46 19.51
CA ALA A 233 0.60 4.56 20.71
C ALA A 233 0.29 3.47 21.76
N ASP A 234 -0.96 3.06 21.85
CA ASP A 234 -1.47 1.98 22.70
C ASP A 234 -1.07 0.57 22.21
N ARG A 235 -0.62 0.41 20.96
CA ARG A 235 -0.13 -0.86 20.39
C ARG A 235 1.39 -1.03 20.47
N ARG A 236 2.06 -0.34 21.39
CA ARG A 236 3.52 -0.44 21.59
C ARG A 236 3.99 -1.86 21.89
N GLU A 237 3.27 -2.59 22.75
CA GLU A 237 3.63 -3.97 23.09
C GLU A 237 3.51 -4.89 21.88
N TYR A 238 2.49 -4.70 21.05
CA TYR A 238 2.33 -5.47 19.82
C TYR A 238 3.46 -5.18 18.82
N LEU A 239 3.84 -3.91 18.66
CA LEU A 239 5.02 -3.56 17.85
C LEU A 239 6.28 -4.23 18.39
N GLN A 240 6.49 -4.23 19.71
CA GLN A 240 7.65 -4.89 20.31
C GLN A 240 7.64 -6.40 20.04
N GLN A 241 6.49 -7.06 20.15
CA GLN A 241 6.35 -8.48 19.82
C GLN A 241 6.65 -8.77 18.34
N THR A 242 6.15 -7.94 17.43
CA THR A 242 6.49 -8.01 16.00
C THR A 242 8.00 -7.87 15.81
N MET A 243 8.63 -6.89 16.44
CA MET A 243 10.08 -6.68 16.35
C MET A 243 10.90 -7.82 16.98
N ASP A 244 10.45 -8.39 18.09
CA ASP A 244 11.10 -9.52 18.75
C ASP A 244 11.01 -10.78 17.89
N HIS A 245 9.86 -11.03 17.26
CA HIS A 245 9.69 -12.10 16.30
C HIS A 245 10.66 -11.95 15.11
N GLU A 246 10.68 -10.77 14.50
CA GLU A 246 11.52 -10.48 13.34
C GLU A 246 13.02 -10.56 13.66
N THR A 247 13.43 -9.94 14.77
CA THR A 247 14.83 -10.01 15.22
C THR A 247 15.23 -11.41 15.66
N GLY A 248 14.31 -12.17 16.25
CA GLY A 248 14.49 -13.58 16.60
C GLY A 248 14.80 -14.42 15.37
N ILE A 249 14.01 -14.30 14.30
CA ILE A 249 14.27 -14.98 13.02
C ILE A 249 15.63 -14.56 12.46
N ILE A 250 15.90 -13.26 12.40
CA ILE A 250 17.13 -12.71 11.81
C ILE A 250 18.41 -13.22 12.51
N ARG A 251 18.37 -13.55 13.81
CA ARG A 251 19.53 -14.08 14.54
C ARG A 251 20.01 -15.45 14.04
N TYR A 252 19.14 -16.24 13.40
CA TYR A 252 19.49 -17.57 12.90
C TYR A 252 20.15 -17.56 11.51
N PHE A 253 20.30 -16.39 10.89
CA PHE A 253 20.79 -16.25 9.53
C PHE A 253 21.85 -15.15 9.42
N ALA A 254 22.62 -15.17 8.34
CA ALA A 254 23.49 -14.07 7.97
C ALA A 254 22.64 -12.82 7.72
N SER A 255 22.88 -11.77 8.51
CA SER A 255 22.19 -10.50 8.36
C SER A 255 23.11 -9.33 8.56
N GLU A 256 22.96 -8.33 7.71
CA GLU A 256 23.79 -7.13 7.69
C GLU A 256 22.98 -5.89 8.04
N ARG A 257 23.66 -4.88 8.60
CA ARG A 257 23.04 -3.56 8.77
C ARG A 257 22.98 -2.90 7.40
N PHE A 258 21.78 -2.52 6.98
CA PHE A 258 21.56 -1.89 5.68
C PHE A 258 20.50 -0.80 5.83
N SER A 259 20.74 0.37 5.24
CA SER A 259 19.79 1.48 5.31
C SER A 259 18.99 1.58 4.03
N VAL A 260 17.67 1.77 4.15
CA VAL A 260 16.76 1.92 3.02
C VAL A 260 15.93 3.18 3.25
N ALA A 261 15.84 4.06 2.25
CA ALA A 261 15.12 5.33 2.34
C ALA A 261 15.47 6.18 3.58
N GLY A 262 16.75 6.17 3.98
CA GLY A 262 17.23 6.88 5.17
C GLY A 262 16.85 6.24 6.51
N ARG A 263 16.32 5.01 6.52
CA ARG A 263 15.96 4.25 7.72
C ARG A 263 16.95 3.12 7.92
N SER A 264 17.51 3.01 9.13
CA SER A 264 18.34 1.86 9.49
C SER A 264 17.49 0.59 9.58
N GLY A 265 18.05 -0.52 9.13
CA GLY A 265 17.42 -1.81 9.21
C GLY A 265 18.42 -2.96 9.12
N ARG A 266 17.88 -4.17 9.10
CA ARG A 266 18.65 -5.40 8.91
C ARG A 266 18.21 -6.08 7.64
N LEU A 267 19.18 -6.36 6.77
CA LEU A 267 18.98 -7.14 5.54
C LEU A 267 19.33 -8.59 5.82
N LEU A 268 18.35 -9.47 5.63
CA LEU A 268 18.47 -10.91 5.59
C LEU A 268 18.57 -11.35 4.13
N ILE A 269 19.55 -12.20 3.83
CA ILE A 269 19.66 -12.86 2.53
C ILE A 269 19.84 -14.36 2.70
N SER A 270 19.20 -15.14 1.82
CA SER A 270 19.35 -16.59 1.78
C SER A 270 19.19 -17.11 0.36
N PRO A 271 19.81 -18.26 0.02
CA PRO A 271 19.51 -18.94 -1.23
C PRO A 271 18.02 -19.29 -1.33
N GLY A 272 17.48 -19.25 -2.54
CA GLY A 272 16.09 -19.60 -2.79
C GLY A 272 15.80 -21.05 -2.43
N ARG A 273 14.69 -21.28 -1.71
CA ARG A 273 14.25 -22.63 -1.27
C ARG A 273 14.27 -23.71 -2.36
N TYR A 274 14.09 -23.31 -3.63
CA TYR A 274 14.00 -24.21 -4.77
C TYR A 274 15.06 -23.96 -5.84
N SER A 275 15.96 -22.99 -5.65
CA SER A 275 17.02 -22.68 -6.61
C SER A 275 18.11 -21.84 -5.95
N GLU A 276 19.35 -22.32 -6.02
CA GLU A 276 20.54 -21.57 -5.59
C GLU A 276 20.84 -20.35 -6.48
N LYS A 277 20.21 -20.28 -7.66
CA LYS A 277 20.31 -19.11 -8.57
C LYS A 277 19.35 -17.97 -8.20
N GLU A 278 18.42 -18.23 -7.29
CA GLU A 278 17.49 -17.25 -6.72
C GLU A 278 18.05 -16.79 -5.37
N LEU A 279 18.02 -15.50 -5.11
CA LEU A 279 18.30 -14.95 -3.78
C LEU A 279 16.97 -14.50 -3.16
N GLN A 280 16.64 -15.06 -2.01
CA GLN A 280 15.54 -14.60 -1.16
C GLN A 280 16.06 -13.57 -0.19
N PHE A 281 15.28 -12.52 0.04
CA PHE A 281 15.68 -11.48 0.96
C PHE A 281 14.51 -10.96 1.79
N LYS A 282 14.86 -10.41 2.95
CA LYS A 282 13.96 -9.67 3.83
C LYS A 282 14.74 -8.56 4.50
N TRP A 283 14.34 -7.32 4.28
CA TRP A 283 14.82 -6.16 5.01
C TRP A 283 13.75 -5.70 5.99
N VAL A 284 14.13 -5.42 7.24
CA VAL A 284 13.23 -4.92 8.29
C VAL A 284 13.85 -3.69 8.94
N ALA A 285 13.07 -2.61 9.07
CA ALA A 285 13.50 -1.41 9.79
C ALA A 285 13.79 -1.72 11.26
N SER A 286 14.90 -1.22 11.80
CA SER A 286 15.35 -1.56 13.16
C SER A 286 14.75 -0.71 14.27
N SER A 287 14.12 0.41 13.93
CA SER A 287 13.60 1.40 14.88
C SER A 287 12.24 1.96 14.43
N PRO A 288 11.21 1.11 14.27
CA PRO A 288 9.84 1.62 14.17
C PRO A 288 9.36 2.18 15.51
N GLU A 289 8.44 3.13 15.46
CA GLU A 289 7.93 3.83 16.65
C GLU A 289 6.40 3.74 16.71
N ALA A 290 5.88 3.17 17.80
CA ALA A 290 4.45 3.20 18.07
C ALA A 290 3.98 4.64 18.36
N GLY A 291 2.85 5.02 17.79
CA GLY A 291 2.33 6.39 17.77
C GLY A 291 2.90 7.25 16.66
N SER A 292 3.81 6.73 15.82
CA SER A 292 4.38 7.47 14.69
C SER A 292 3.94 6.88 13.34
N THR A 293 3.48 7.76 12.47
CA THR A 293 3.24 7.47 11.05
C THR A 293 4.42 7.91 10.19
N ARG A 294 5.35 8.70 10.75
CA ARG A 294 6.63 9.03 10.14
C ARG A 294 7.62 7.86 10.24
N PHE A 295 7.56 7.13 11.36
CA PHE A 295 8.39 5.97 11.62
C PHE A 295 7.59 4.66 11.78
N PRO A 296 6.78 4.25 10.78
CA PRO A 296 6.00 3.02 10.87
C PRO A 296 6.92 1.79 10.87
N TYR A 297 6.37 0.62 11.20
CA TYR A 297 6.98 -0.66 10.83
C TYR A 297 7.11 -0.70 9.31
N MET A 298 8.27 -1.17 8.84
CA MET A 298 8.58 -1.25 7.43
C MET A 298 9.37 -2.51 7.14
N GLU A 299 8.85 -3.29 6.20
CA GLU A 299 9.45 -4.54 5.73
C GLU A 299 9.47 -4.53 4.20
N ILE A 300 10.59 -4.95 3.63
CA ILE A 300 10.72 -5.21 2.19
C ILE A 300 11.22 -6.63 2.04
N ARG A 301 10.46 -7.48 1.37
CA ARG A 301 10.85 -8.87 1.16
C ARG A 301 10.62 -9.28 -0.27
N GLY A 302 11.32 -10.30 -0.71
CA GLY A 302 11.16 -10.74 -2.07
C GLY A 302 12.22 -11.74 -2.52
N LYS A 303 12.36 -11.77 -3.84
CA LYS A 303 13.25 -12.66 -4.57
C LYS A 303 13.88 -11.88 -5.69
N VAL A 304 15.16 -12.12 -5.93
CA VAL A 304 15.85 -11.62 -7.12
C VAL A 304 16.55 -12.76 -7.85
N ARG A 305 16.55 -12.67 -9.17
CA ARG A 305 17.30 -13.56 -10.04
C ARG A 305 17.90 -12.79 -11.20
N ILE A 306 19.21 -12.56 -11.14
CA ILE A 306 19.94 -11.75 -12.11
C ILE A 306 19.97 -12.35 -13.52
N ASP A 307 19.85 -13.69 -13.64
CA ASP A 307 19.69 -14.37 -14.94
C ASP A 307 18.48 -13.84 -15.74
N GLU A 308 17.48 -13.25 -15.07
CA GLU A 308 16.29 -12.67 -15.72
C GLU A 308 16.61 -11.32 -16.39
N TYR A 309 17.80 -10.76 -16.15
CA TYR A 309 18.30 -9.48 -16.66
C TYR A 309 19.64 -9.67 -17.38
N PRO A 310 19.65 -10.18 -18.63
CA PRO A 310 20.87 -10.63 -19.31
C PRO A 310 21.94 -9.56 -19.47
N GLU A 311 21.56 -8.30 -19.68
CA GLU A 311 22.51 -7.18 -19.80
C GLU A 311 23.28 -6.93 -18.50
N LEU A 312 22.59 -6.95 -17.36
CA LEU A 312 23.21 -6.79 -16.04
C LEU A 312 24.06 -8.01 -15.69
N HIS A 313 23.55 -9.22 -15.97
CA HIS A 313 24.30 -10.46 -15.74
C HIS A 313 25.57 -10.52 -16.61
N ALA A 314 25.49 -10.14 -17.88
CA ALA A 314 26.65 -10.08 -18.78
C ALA A 314 27.69 -9.03 -18.33
N ALA A 315 27.24 -7.97 -17.66
CA ALA A 315 28.11 -6.98 -17.03
C ALA A 315 28.74 -7.45 -15.70
N GLY A 316 28.50 -8.71 -15.29
CA GLY A 316 29.05 -9.30 -14.08
C GLY A 316 28.31 -8.94 -12.79
N MET A 317 27.08 -8.40 -12.88
CA MET A 317 26.25 -8.14 -11.70
C MET A 317 25.83 -9.45 -11.03
N THR A 318 25.93 -9.51 -9.70
CA THR A 318 25.43 -10.65 -8.90
C THR A 318 24.02 -10.37 -8.38
N ASN A 319 23.34 -11.40 -7.84
CA ASN A 319 22.04 -11.23 -7.19
C ASN A 319 22.11 -10.24 -6.01
N GLU A 320 23.17 -10.31 -5.20
CA GLU A 320 23.38 -9.45 -4.04
C GLU A 320 23.62 -8.00 -4.47
N ALA A 321 24.48 -7.78 -5.48
CA ALA A 321 24.74 -6.45 -6.01
C ALA A 321 23.47 -5.82 -6.61
N PHE A 322 22.68 -6.63 -7.33
CA PHE A 322 21.40 -6.19 -7.88
C PHE A 322 20.37 -5.86 -6.79
N LEU A 323 20.25 -6.69 -5.76
CA LEU A 323 19.38 -6.41 -4.62
C LEU A 323 19.77 -5.12 -3.91
N VAL A 324 21.05 -4.94 -3.61
CA VAL A 324 21.58 -3.74 -2.94
C VAL A 324 21.30 -2.50 -3.78
N LEU A 325 21.52 -2.57 -5.10
CA LEU A 325 21.20 -1.47 -6.02
C LEU A 325 19.73 -1.04 -5.93
N LEU A 326 18.81 -2.00 -5.95
CA LEU A 326 17.37 -1.72 -5.88
C LEU A 326 16.96 -1.12 -4.53
N LEU A 327 17.45 -1.67 -3.43
CA LEU A 327 17.12 -1.18 -2.10
C LEU A 327 17.75 0.21 -1.82
N ASP A 328 18.96 0.47 -2.28
CA ASP A 328 19.63 1.77 -2.16
C ASP A 328 18.92 2.86 -2.99
N GLY A 329 18.29 2.47 -4.11
CA GLY A 329 17.50 3.37 -4.94
C GLY A 329 16.19 3.85 -4.30
N MET A 330 15.76 3.28 -3.17
CA MET A 330 14.53 3.67 -2.50
C MET A 330 14.71 4.97 -1.71
N LYS A 331 13.83 5.94 -1.91
CA LYS A 331 13.83 7.23 -1.22
C LYS A 331 12.42 7.68 -0.85
N VAL A 332 12.31 8.63 0.07
CA VAL A 332 11.05 9.30 0.37
C VAL A 332 10.57 10.03 -0.89
N ARG A 333 9.29 9.84 -1.25
CA ARG A 333 8.67 10.57 -2.36
C ARG A 333 8.49 12.03 -1.97
N ASP A 334 8.55 12.93 -2.93
CA ASP A 334 8.13 14.32 -2.74
C ASP A 334 6.72 14.37 -2.11
N ASN A 335 6.58 15.13 -1.02
CA ASN A 335 5.37 15.21 -0.20
C ASN A 335 4.93 13.90 0.50
N GLY A 336 5.69 12.81 0.39
CA GLY A 336 5.31 11.49 0.93
C GLY A 336 5.16 11.46 2.46
N LEU A 337 6.01 12.21 3.18
CA LEU A 337 5.97 12.30 4.64
C LEU A 337 5.21 13.53 5.17
N VAL A 338 4.60 14.34 4.30
CA VAL A 338 3.78 15.46 4.76
C VAL A 338 2.50 14.91 5.39
N GLY A 339 2.10 15.45 6.54
CA GLY A 339 0.95 14.94 7.30
C GLY A 339 1.25 13.71 8.17
N THR A 340 2.49 13.24 8.20
CA THR A 340 2.94 12.21 9.16
C THR A 340 3.24 12.83 10.52
N ARG A 341 3.13 12.02 11.58
CA ARG A 341 3.38 12.39 12.97
C ARG A 341 4.49 11.54 13.56
#